data_AF-A0AAF0MK00-F1
#
_entry.id   AF-A0AAF0MK00-F1
#
_cell.length_a   1.000
_cell.length_b   1.000
_cell.length_c   1.000
_cell.angle_alpha   90.00
_cell.angle_beta   90.00
_cell.angle_gamma   90.00
#
_symmetry.space_group_name_H-M   'P 1'
#
loop_
_entity.id
_entity.type
_entity.pdbx_description
1 polymer ?
#
loop_
_entity_poly.entity_id
_entity_poly.type
_entity_poly.pdbx_seq_one_letter_code
_entity_poly.pdbx_strand_id
1 'polypeptide(L)'
;MSRISEWWRRLNEQPRPTPTIWDSGQATIPYPELNRRDLAEFHLCEEYLLREIVDARSWGRQVDARGVPFPTNGWLIMPGRVYSALMDDTKGSGPMPAVMDSVVRWLADAGALTPLSERTRDDIAASNVADRRDTYAGYTRDDGTRDWDHDMWQVDPERMLVVYPHLADANIDWKRAASD
;
A
#
# COMPACT_ATOMS: atom_id res chain seq x y z
N MET A 1 -30.83 1.93 -24.56
CA MET A 1 -29.48 1.59 -24.07
C MET A 1 -29.19 2.47 -22.85
N SER A 2 -28.73 1.89 -21.74
CA SER A 2 -28.70 2.57 -20.42
C SER A 2 -27.52 3.53 -20.31
N ARG A 3 -27.76 4.75 -19.79
CA ARG A 3 -26.71 5.75 -19.47
C ARG A 3 -25.59 5.17 -18.57
N ILE A 4 -25.90 4.14 -17.79
CA ILE A 4 -24.93 3.42 -16.94
C ILE A 4 -23.93 2.63 -17.79
N SER A 5 -24.36 2.02 -18.90
CA SER A 5 -23.48 1.28 -19.80
C SER A 5 -22.53 2.20 -20.59
N GLU A 6 -22.97 3.41 -20.93
CA GLU A 6 -22.12 4.44 -21.56
C GLU A 6 -21.17 5.09 -20.56
N TRP A 7 -21.59 5.26 -19.30
CA TRP A 7 -20.73 5.74 -18.21
C TRP A 7 -19.63 4.74 -17.87
N TRP A 8 -19.97 3.45 -17.74
CA TRP A 8 -18.99 2.37 -17.55
C TRP A 8 -18.03 2.25 -18.73
N ARG A 9 -18.54 2.41 -19.95
CA ARG A 9 -17.72 2.36 -21.15
C ARG A 9 -16.79 3.58 -21.25
N ARG A 10 -17.26 4.80 -20.97
CA ARG A 10 -16.41 6.01 -20.92
C ARG A 10 -15.32 5.95 -19.83
N LEU A 11 -15.60 5.32 -18.69
CA LEU A 11 -14.59 5.11 -17.64
C LEU A 11 -13.50 4.11 -18.03
N ASN A 12 -13.82 3.16 -18.92
CA ASN A 12 -12.93 2.09 -19.38
C ASN A 12 -12.33 2.32 -20.78
N GLU A 13 -12.88 3.24 -21.58
CA GLU A 13 -12.41 3.60 -22.93
C GLU A 13 -11.41 4.75 -22.96
N GLN A 14 -11.13 5.40 -21.83
CA GLN A 14 -9.91 6.20 -21.75
C GLN A 14 -8.73 5.22 -21.76
N PRO A 15 -7.77 5.34 -22.69
CA PRO A 15 -6.48 4.70 -22.50
C PRO A 15 -5.84 5.44 -21.33
N ARG A 16 -6.17 4.98 -20.11
CA ARG A 16 -5.33 5.29 -18.95
C ARG A 16 -3.96 4.74 -19.34
N PRO A 17 -2.88 5.52 -19.29
CA PRO A 17 -1.59 4.90 -19.10
C PRO A 17 -1.75 4.18 -17.75
N THR A 18 -2.03 2.89 -17.79
CA THR A 18 -1.90 2.05 -16.61
C THR A 18 -0.49 2.35 -16.09
N PRO A 19 -0.30 2.88 -14.87
CA PRO A 19 1.00 2.82 -14.23
C PRO A 19 1.30 1.32 -14.18
N THR A 20 2.16 0.87 -15.06
CA THR A 20 2.45 -0.54 -15.22
C THR A 20 3.61 -0.79 -14.29
N ILE A 21 3.41 -1.56 -13.21
CA ILE A 21 4.09 -2.81 -12.78
C ILE A 21 5.59 -3.01 -13.15
N TRP A 22 6.28 -2.07 -13.78
CA TRP A 22 7.64 -2.17 -14.33
C TRP A 22 8.71 -1.57 -13.42
N ASP A 23 8.35 -1.20 -12.20
CA ASP A 23 9.21 -0.43 -11.30
C ASP A 23 9.89 -1.26 -10.20
N SER A 24 9.49 -2.51 -10.00
CA SER A 24 10.30 -3.43 -9.20
C SER A 24 11.63 -3.67 -9.90
N GLY A 25 12.73 -3.59 -9.15
CA GLY A 25 14.06 -3.54 -9.73
C GLY A 25 14.47 -2.20 -10.37
N GLN A 26 13.70 -1.11 -10.22
CA GLN A 26 14.01 0.24 -10.75
C GLN A 26 14.25 1.29 -9.66
N ALA A 27 14.39 0.89 -8.40
CA ALA A 27 14.75 1.84 -7.35
C ALA A 27 16.10 2.51 -7.63
N THR A 28 16.18 3.80 -7.30
CA THR A 28 17.42 4.58 -7.43
C THR A 28 18.45 4.23 -6.35
N ILE A 29 17.98 3.66 -5.23
CA ILE A 29 18.84 3.19 -4.14
C ILE A 29 19.34 1.77 -4.42
N PRO A 30 20.52 1.38 -3.91
CA PRO A 30 21.04 0.03 -4.12
C PRO A 30 20.13 -1.05 -3.54
N TYR A 31 19.90 -2.11 -4.32
CA TYR A 31 19.26 -3.33 -3.84
C TYR A 31 20.18 -4.11 -2.89
N PRO A 32 19.62 -4.87 -1.94
CA PRO A 32 20.41 -5.76 -1.09
C PRO A 32 21.19 -6.80 -1.91
N GLU A 33 22.37 -7.19 -1.43
CA GLU A 33 23.18 -8.25 -2.05
C GLU A 33 22.53 -9.61 -1.83
N LEU A 34 21.71 -10.03 -2.80
CA LEU A 34 20.96 -11.28 -2.77
C LEU A 34 21.36 -12.18 -3.94
N ASN A 35 21.19 -13.49 -3.78
CA ASN A 35 21.30 -14.39 -4.91
C ASN A 35 20.12 -14.17 -5.88
N ARG A 36 20.22 -14.72 -7.09
CA ARG A 36 19.21 -14.51 -8.15
C ARG A 36 17.79 -14.91 -7.74
N ARG A 37 17.63 -15.97 -6.95
CA ARG A 37 16.32 -16.45 -6.51
C ARG A 37 15.73 -15.50 -5.46
N ASP A 38 16.52 -15.18 -4.44
CA ASP A 38 16.08 -14.31 -3.35
C ASP A 38 15.77 -12.90 -3.88
N LEU A 39 16.53 -12.41 -4.87
CA LEU A 39 16.25 -11.15 -5.53
C LEU A 39 14.92 -11.16 -6.30
N ALA A 40 14.56 -12.29 -6.92
CA ALA A 40 13.28 -12.42 -7.61
C ALA A 40 12.10 -12.42 -6.62
N GLU A 41 12.26 -13.10 -5.48
CA GLU A 41 11.27 -13.07 -4.39
C GLU A 41 11.15 -11.65 -3.79
N PHE A 42 12.27 -10.94 -3.64
CA PHE A 42 12.31 -9.54 -3.20
C PHE A 42 11.55 -8.62 -4.16
N HIS A 43 11.84 -8.68 -5.47
CA HIS A 43 11.14 -7.87 -6.47
C HIS A 43 9.64 -8.17 -6.54
N LEU A 44 9.22 -9.41 -6.28
CA LEU A 44 7.80 -9.74 -6.22
C LEU A 44 7.11 -9.08 -5.01
N CYS A 45 7.73 -9.10 -3.84
CA CYS A 45 7.22 -8.37 -2.67
C CYS A 45 7.22 -6.85 -2.90
N GLU A 46 8.29 -6.31 -3.48
CA GLU A 46 8.43 -4.91 -3.87
C GLU A 46 7.32 -4.47 -4.82
N GLU A 47 7.03 -5.26 -5.86
CA GLU A 47 5.97 -4.96 -6.83
C GLU A 47 4.60 -4.82 -6.14
N TYR A 48 4.26 -5.75 -5.24
CA TYR A 48 3.00 -5.70 -4.51
C TYR A 48 2.93 -4.51 -3.54
N LEU A 49 4.05 -4.22 -2.86
CA LEU A 49 4.12 -3.08 -1.96
C LEU A 49 4.01 -1.75 -2.73
N LEU A 50 4.63 -1.64 -3.90
CA LEU A 50 4.55 -0.46 -4.77
C LEU A 50 3.11 -0.18 -5.22
N ARG A 51 2.32 -1.22 -5.51
CA ARG A 51 0.88 -1.05 -5.83
C ARG A 51 0.12 -0.37 -4.68
N GLU A 52 0.39 -0.76 -3.44
CA GLU A 52 -0.21 -0.11 -2.27
C GLU A 52 0.33 1.31 -2.05
N ILE A 53 1.64 1.53 -2.28
CA ILE A 53 2.29 2.85 -2.17
C ILE A 53 1.67 3.86 -3.15
N VAL A 54 1.34 3.44 -4.38
CA VAL A 54 0.65 4.29 -5.35
C VAL A 54 -0.63 4.87 -4.75
N ASP A 55 -1.40 4.06 -4.02
CA ASP A 55 -2.68 4.44 -3.41
C ASP A 55 -2.57 4.94 -1.96
N ALA A 56 -1.36 5.13 -1.42
CA ALA A 56 -1.14 5.43 0.00
C ALA A 56 -1.88 6.69 0.50
N ARG A 57 -1.94 7.76 -0.33
CA ARG A 57 -2.72 8.97 0.02
C ARG A 57 -4.22 8.72 0.02
N SER A 58 -4.69 7.88 -0.90
CA SER A 58 -6.10 7.49 -0.97
C SER A 58 -6.51 6.74 0.28
N TRP A 59 -5.68 5.80 0.74
CA TRP A 59 -5.89 5.09 1.99
C TRP A 59 -5.90 6.03 3.20
N GLY A 60 -4.94 6.95 3.30
CA GLY A 60 -4.94 7.94 4.38
C GLY A 60 -6.20 8.82 4.40
N ARG A 61 -6.73 9.22 3.24
CA ARG A 61 -8.02 9.93 3.19
C ARG A 61 -9.19 9.07 3.69
N GLN A 62 -9.17 7.75 3.48
CA GLN A 62 -10.22 6.86 4.02
C GLN A 62 -10.15 6.79 5.55
N VAL A 63 -8.95 6.76 6.12
CA VAL A 63 -8.74 6.83 7.57
C VAL A 63 -9.19 8.19 8.12
N ASP A 64 -8.83 9.29 7.46
CA ASP A 64 -9.24 10.66 7.84
C ASP A 64 -10.77 10.84 7.78
N ALA A 65 -11.44 10.25 6.77
CA ALA A 65 -12.88 10.35 6.57
C ALA A 65 -13.72 9.75 7.71
N ARG A 66 -13.11 8.95 8.58
CA ARG A 66 -13.76 8.39 9.78
C ARG A 66 -13.97 9.43 10.88
N GLY A 67 -13.38 10.63 10.74
CA GLY A 67 -13.58 11.74 11.66
C GLY A 67 -12.78 11.65 12.97
N VAL A 68 -11.86 10.67 13.09
CA VAL A 68 -10.93 10.55 14.22
C VAL A 68 -9.58 11.13 13.80
N PRO A 69 -9.05 12.15 14.49
CA PRO A 69 -7.77 12.75 14.14
C PRO A 69 -6.62 11.86 14.62
N PHE A 70 -6.09 11.02 13.74
CA PHE A 70 -4.86 10.28 14.00
C PHE A 70 -3.64 11.15 13.65
N PRO A 71 -2.56 11.14 14.46
CA PRO A 71 -1.34 11.89 14.17
C PRO A 71 -0.57 11.25 13.01
N THR A 72 -1.03 11.50 11.78
CA THR A 72 -0.40 10.97 10.57
C THR A 72 -0.11 12.04 9.52
N ASN A 73 0.79 11.74 8.57
CA ASN A 73 1.01 12.58 7.39
C ASN A 73 -0.02 12.33 6.26
N GLY A 74 -0.99 11.45 6.49
CA GLY A 74 -2.04 11.10 5.53
C GLY A 74 -1.61 10.21 4.37
N TRP A 75 -0.37 9.71 4.35
CA TRP A 75 0.13 8.74 3.38
C TRP A 75 0.39 7.41 4.10
N LEU A 76 -0.54 6.48 3.98
CA LEU A 76 -0.56 5.27 4.80
C LEU A 76 -0.53 4.01 3.94
N ILE A 77 0.19 3.00 4.41
CA ILE A 77 0.18 1.65 3.84
C ILE A 77 0.14 0.60 4.96
N MET A 78 -0.26 -0.62 4.61
CA MET A 78 -0.32 -1.76 5.52
C MET A 78 0.36 -3.00 4.91
N PRO A 79 1.69 -3.17 5.06
CA PRO A 79 2.44 -4.22 4.38
C PRO A 79 1.91 -5.63 4.64
N GLY A 80 1.43 -5.93 5.85
CA GLY A 80 0.83 -7.22 6.19
C GLY A 80 -0.46 -7.50 5.41
N ARG A 81 -1.25 -6.46 5.09
CA ARG A 81 -2.40 -6.57 4.19
C ARG A 81 -1.95 -6.92 2.78
N VAL A 82 -0.92 -6.23 2.31
CA VAL A 82 -0.31 -6.44 0.99
C VAL A 82 0.23 -7.86 0.88
N TYR A 83 0.91 -8.35 1.93
CA TYR A 83 1.41 -9.71 1.98
C TYR A 83 0.28 -10.74 1.98
N SER A 84 -0.80 -10.52 2.73
CA SER A 84 -1.98 -11.38 2.68
C SER A 84 -2.55 -11.47 1.26
N ALA A 85 -2.66 -10.34 0.56
CA ALA A 85 -3.13 -10.31 -0.83
C ALA A 85 -2.17 -11.02 -1.80
N LEU A 86 -0.86 -10.85 -1.62
CA LEU A 86 0.16 -11.60 -2.36
C LEU A 86 0.01 -13.11 -2.17
N MET A 87 -0.26 -13.56 -0.94
CA MET A 87 -0.45 -14.99 -0.66
C MET A 87 -1.76 -15.53 -1.24
N ASP A 88 -2.82 -14.72 -1.28
CA ASP A 88 -4.06 -15.09 -1.97
C ASP A 88 -3.82 -15.24 -3.48
N ASP A 89 -3.16 -14.27 -4.12
CA ASP A 89 -2.87 -14.27 -5.56
C ASP A 89 -1.93 -15.42 -5.96
N THR A 90 -0.97 -15.76 -5.10
CA THR A 90 -0.03 -16.88 -5.30
C THR A 90 -0.55 -18.22 -4.76
N LYS A 91 -1.78 -18.28 -4.24
CA LYS A 91 -2.38 -19.47 -3.65
C LYS A 91 -1.49 -20.13 -2.60
N GLY A 92 -0.84 -19.33 -1.76
CA GLY A 92 0.04 -19.81 -0.70
C GLY A 92 1.46 -20.15 -1.16
N SER A 93 1.78 -20.03 -2.46
CA SER A 93 3.10 -20.40 -3.02
C SER A 93 4.08 -19.24 -3.14
N GLY A 94 3.75 -18.07 -2.58
CA GLY A 94 4.55 -16.86 -2.66
C GLY A 94 5.79 -16.85 -1.75
N PRO A 95 6.55 -15.74 -1.77
CA PRO A 95 7.68 -15.53 -0.87
C PRO A 95 7.31 -15.66 0.60
N MET A 96 8.29 -15.98 1.45
CA MET A 96 8.11 -16.01 2.90
C MET A 96 7.82 -14.60 3.44
N PRO A 97 7.10 -14.46 4.58
CA PRO A 97 6.76 -13.13 5.14
C PRO A 97 7.99 -12.26 5.40
N ALA A 98 9.10 -12.88 5.83
CA ALA A 98 10.37 -12.21 6.08
C ALA A 98 10.96 -11.50 4.85
N VAL A 99 10.57 -11.88 3.63
CA VAL A 99 10.98 -11.19 2.40
C VAL A 99 10.24 -9.86 2.28
N MET A 100 8.93 -9.81 2.55
CA MET A 100 8.17 -8.56 2.62
C MET A 100 8.73 -7.64 3.71
N ASP A 101 8.99 -8.18 4.91
CA ASP A 101 9.62 -7.41 6.00
C ASP A 101 10.96 -6.81 5.59
N SER A 102 11.73 -7.53 4.76
CA SER A 102 13.01 -7.06 4.25
C SER A 102 12.86 -5.92 3.25
N VAL A 103 11.84 -5.94 2.38
CA VAL A 103 11.51 -4.82 1.49
C VAL A 103 11.09 -3.60 2.30
N VAL A 104 10.19 -3.78 3.28
CA VAL A 104 9.72 -2.69 4.15
C VAL A 104 10.89 -2.07 4.90
N ARG A 105 11.76 -2.89 5.49
CA ARG A 105 12.95 -2.40 6.19
C ARG A 105 13.93 -1.67 5.25
N TRP A 106 14.16 -2.19 4.05
CA TRP A 106 15.02 -1.54 3.06
C TRP A 106 14.51 -0.14 2.67
N LEU A 107 13.20 0.03 2.49
CA LEU A 107 12.60 1.35 2.26
C LEU A 107 12.61 2.23 3.53
N ALA A 108 12.48 1.64 4.71
CA ALA A 108 12.57 2.35 5.97
C ALA A 108 13.99 2.87 6.26
N ASP A 109 15.02 2.08 5.93
CA ASP A 109 16.43 2.48 6.04
C ASP A 109 16.76 3.66 5.10
N ALA A 110 16.05 3.75 3.96
CA ALA A 110 16.11 4.91 3.05
C ALA A 110 15.28 6.12 3.54
N GLY A 111 14.56 6.00 4.66
CA GLY A 111 13.66 7.01 5.20
C GLY A 111 12.35 7.16 4.43
N ALA A 112 12.07 6.30 3.45
CA ALA A 112 10.87 6.37 2.64
C ALA A 112 9.63 5.81 3.35
N LEU A 113 9.85 4.90 4.31
CA LEU A 113 8.82 4.37 5.20
C LEU A 113 9.16 4.64 6.66
N THR A 114 8.15 4.91 7.49
CA THR A 114 8.30 5.01 8.94
C THR A 114 7.16 4.28 9.64
N PRO A 115 7.45 3.42 10.63
CA PRO A 115 6.37 2.78 11.37
C PRO A 115 5.64 3.83 12.21
N LEU A 116 4.31 3.76 12.23
CA LEU A 116 3.54 4.58 13.16
C LEU A 116 3.86 4.22 14.62
N SER A 117 3.62 5.16 15.54
CA SER A 117 3.70 4.84 16.97
C SER A 117 2.73 3.70 17.31
N GLU A 118 3.13 2.81 18.22
CA GLU A 118 2.30 1.68 18.66
C GLU A 118 0.88 2.12 19.03
N ARG A 119 0.77 3.17 19.84
CA ARG A 119 -0.52 3.78 20.20
C ARG A 119 -1.36 4.18 18.98
N THR A 120 -0.75 4.86 18.01
CA THR A 120 -1.48 5.28 16.79
C THR A 120 -1.93 4.07 15.97
N ARG A 121 -1.12 3.02 15.90
CA ARG A 121 -1.50 1.78 15.20
C ARG A 121 -2.66 1.10 15.90
N ASP A 122 -2.64 1.03 17.22
CA ASP A 122 -3.74 0.45 18.01
C ASP A 122 -5.04 1.22 17.85
N ASP A 123 -4.97 2.56 17.88
CA ASP A 123 -6.13 3.43 17.69
C ASP A 123 -6.73 3.25 16.28
N ILE A 124 -5.89 3.15 15.24
CA ILE A 124 -6.32 2.89 13.86
C ILE A 124 -6.85 1.45 13.69
N ALA A 125 -6.20 0.46 14.31
CA ALA A 125 -6.64 -0.93 14.30
C ALA A 125 -8.05 -1.06 14.89
N ALA A 126 -8.28 -0.47 16.07
CA ALA A 126 -9.61 -0.44 16.69
C ALA A 126 -10.65 0.24 15.77
N SER A 127 -10.26 1.31 15.07
CA SER A 127 -11.10 1.97 14.07
C SER A 127 -11.41 1.06 12.87
N ASN A 128 -10.44 0.31 12.34
CA ASN A 128 -10.64 -0.66 11.26
C ASN A 128 -11.61 -1.79 11.66
N VAL A 129 -11.49 -2.28 12.89
CA VAL A 129 -12.38 -3.33 13.44
C VAL A 129 -13.81 -2.80 13.55
N ALA A 130 -13.99 -1.58 14.08
CA ALA A 130 -15.30 -0.94 14.20
C ALA A 130 -15.96 -0.74 12.83
N ASP A 131 -15.21 -0.22 11.85
CA ASP A 131 -15.68 -0.01 10.46
C ASP A 131 -16.13 -1.33 9.79
N ARG A 132 -15.35 -2.41 9.97
CA ARG A 132 -15.72 -3.73 9.45
C ARG A 132 -16.96 -4.29 10.13
N ARG A 133 -17.12 -4.11 11.44
CA ARG A 133 -18.32 -4.57 12.17
C ARG A 133 -19.58 -3.85 11.70
N ASP A 134 -19.49 -2.55 11.41
CA ASP A 134 -20.61 -1.78 10.86
C ASP A 134 -20.93 -2.21 9.42
N THR A 135 -19.89 -2.36 8.58
CA THR A 135 -20.02 -2.74 7.17
C THR A 135 -20.60 -4.16 6.99
N TYR A 136 -20.21 -5.11 7.83
CA TYR A 136 -20.63 -6.52 7.74
C TYR A 136 -21.72 -6.89 8.76
N ALA A 137 -22.45 -5.91 9.29
CA ALA A 137 -23.49 -6.12 10.29
C ALA A 137 -24.47 -7.24 9.88
N GLY A 138 -24.42 -8.37 10.60
CA GLY A 138 -25.26 -9.56 10.38
C GLY A 138 -24.58 -10.76 9.71
N TYR A 139 -23.32 -10.65 9.25
CA TYR A 139 -22.62 -11.73 8.53
C TYR A 139 -21.34 -12.26 9.21
N THR A 140 -20.80 -11.57 10.23
CA THR A 140 -19.50 -11.92 10.82
C THR A 140 -19.63 -12.79 12.07
N ARG A 141 -19.02 -13.97 12.03
CA ARG A 141 -18.83 -14.89 13.18
C ARG A 141 -17.55 -14.60 13.96
N ASP A 142 -16.61 -13.85 13.38
CA ASP A 142 -15.37 -13.42 14.02
C ASP A 142 -15.49 -12.00 14.61
N ASP A 143 -14.54 -11.63 15.46
CA ASP A 143 -14.51 -10.33 16.14
C ASP A 143 -14.09 -9.19 15.19
N GLY A 144 -13.89 -9.48 13.90
CA GLY A 144 -13.45 -8.54 12.91
C GLY A 144 -12.03 -8.05 13.16
N THR A 145 -11.14 -8.81 13.81
CA THR A 145 -9.70 -8.52 13.87
C THR A 145 -8.96 -9.20 12.70
N ARG A 146 -7.83 -8.63 12.26
CA ARG A 146 -6.89 -9.25 11.32
C ARG A 146 -5.49 -9.17 11.89
N ASP A 147 -4.67 -10.17 11.57
CA ASP A 147 -3.28 -10.25 12.05
C ASP A 147 -2.41 -9.05 11.64
N TRP A 148 -2.81 -8.33 10.59
CA TRP A 148 -2.11 -7.17 10.04
C TRP A 148 -2.72 -5.81 10.43
N ASP A 149 -3.75 -5.76 11.28
CA ASP A 149 -4.39 -4.48 11.68
C ASP A 149 -3.39 -3.52 12.36
N HIS A 150 -2.38 -4.07 13.04
CA HIS A 150 -1.34 -3.30 13.75
C HIS A 150 -0.10 -3.01 12.88
N ASP A 151 -0.10 -3.38 11.59
CA ASP A 151 1.04 -3.21 10.70
C ASP A 151 0.90 -1.97 9.81
N MET A 152 0.64 -0.81 10.42
CA MET A 152 0.46 0.45 9.69
C MET A 152 1.75 1.28 9.64
N TRP A 153 2.08 1.73 8.43
CA TRP A 153 3.26 2.52 8.13
C TRP A 153 2.88 3.82 7.44
N GLN A 154 3.71 4.85 7.66
CA GLN A 154 3.68 6.08 6.89
C GLN A 154 4.65 6.01 5.73
N VAL A 155 4.21 6.55 4.59
CA VAL A 155 5.08 6.84 3.45
C VAL A 155 5.51 8.31 3.55
N ASP A 156 6.80 8.58 3.50
CA ASP A 156 7.32 9.92 3.25
C ASP A 156 7.33 10.15 1.74
N PRO A 157 6.45 11.00 1.19
CA PRO A 157 6.33 11.13 -0.27
C PRO A 157 7.58 11.75 -0.92
N GLU A 158 8.28 12.66 -0.25
CA GLU A 158 9.51 13.27 -0.78
C GLU A 158 10.61 12.22 -0.88
N ARG A 159 10.82 11.45 0.20
CA ARG A 159 11.81 10.37 0.22
C ARG A 159 11.44 9.24 -0.72
N MET A 160 10.16 8.89 -0.81
CA MET A 160 9.69 7.87 -1.73
C MET A 160 9.87 8.28 -3.19
N LEU A 161 9.73 9.56 -3.55
CA LEU A 161 10.04 10.08 -4.88
C LEU A 161 11.54 10.08 -5.19
N VAL A 162 12.41 10.21 -4.18
CA VAL A 162 13.85 10.00 -4.39
C VAL A 162 14.13 8.53 -4.75
N VAL A 163 13.52 7.58 -4.03
CA VAL A 163 13.68 6.14 -4.29
C VAL A 163 13.06 5.74 -5.63
N TYR A 164 11.88 6.27 -5.94
CA TYR A 164 11.09 5.94 -7.13
C TYR A 164 10.58 7.21 -7.84
N PRO A 165 11.42 7.88 -8.65
CA PRO A 165 11.04 9.14 -9.30
C PRO A 165 9.82 9.02 -10.24
N HIS A 166 9.60 7.84 -10.83
CA HIS A 166 8.47 7.59 -11.72
C HIS A 166 7.11 7.66 -10.99
N LEU A 167 7.06 7.58 -9.65
CA LEU A 167 5.81 7.73 -8.91
C LEU A 167 5.15 9.08 -9.19
N ALA A 168 5.92 10.12 -9.55
CA ALA A 168 5.40 11.42 -9.95
C ALA A 168 4.35 11.34 -11.08
N ASP A 169 4.41 10.31 -11.92
CA ASP A 169 3.47 10.06 -13.02
C ASP A 169 2.36 9.05 -12.68
N ALA A 170 2.39 8.44 -11.49
CA ALA A 170 1.48 7.36 -11.11
C ALA A 170 0.03 7.82 -10.91
N ASN A 171 -0.18 8.94 -10.21
CA ASN A 171 -1.50 9.56 -10.03
C ASN A 171 -1.40 11.03 -9.62
N ILE A 172 -2.56 11.69 -9.43
CA ILE A 172 -2.61 13.11 -9.10
C ILE A 172 -2.01 13.46 -7.73
N ASP A 173 -2.04 12.54 -6.77
CA ASP A 173 -1.50 12.78 -5.44
C ASP A 173 0.03 12.80 -5.48
N TRP A 174 0.64 11.83 -6.15
CA TRP A 174 2.09 11.80 -6.36
C TRP A 174 2.59 12.94 -7.24
N LYS A 175 1.84 13.28 -8.30
CA LYS A 175 2.15 14.44 -9.13
C LYS A 175 2.19 15.74 -8.33
N ARG A 176 1.27 15.91 -7.38
CA ARG A 176 1.24 17.06 -6.47
C ARG A 176 2.43 17.02 -5.52
N ALA A 177 2.69 15.88 -4.89
CA ALA A 177 3.83 15.71 -3.99
C ALA A 177 5.18 15.97 -4.68
N ALA A 178 5.30 15.71 -5.97
CA ALA A 178 6.51 16.02 -6.76
C ALA A 178 6.63 17.50 -7.16
N SER A 179 5.57 18.29 -6.99
CA SER A 179 5.52 19.71 -7.37
C SER A 179 5.60 20.68 -6.17
N ASP A 180 5.47 20.15 -4.96
CA ASP A 180 5.54 20.89 -3.68
C ASP A 180 7.01 21.04 -3.24
#